data_AF-A0A929BQP0-F1
#
_entry.id   AF-A0A929BQP0-F1
#
_cell.length_a   1.000
_cell.length_b   1.000
_cell.length_c   1.000
_cell.angle_alpha   90.00
_cell.angle_beta   90.00
_cell.angle_gamma   90.00
#
_symmetry.space_group_name_H-M   'P 1'
#
loop_
_entity.id
_entity.type
_entity.pdbx_description
1 polymer ?
#
loop_
_entity_poly.entity_id
_entity_poly.type
_entity_poly.pdbx_seq_one_letter_code
_entity_poly.pdbx_strand_id
1 'polypeptide(L)'
;VPLLGLPGNPVAAMISTELFGRPALLKMQGVADWSRPMVQARLTQPIARKDGRRHYLRVRLRETDAGYEATLTGDQGSGILYSLVQANGLAIIPEEADHLPAGAEVEVILLSYVG
;
A
#
# COMPACT_ATOMS: atom_id res chain seq x y z
N VAL A 1 18.29 4.29 23.15
CA VAL A 1 17.32 3.34 22.53
C VAL A 1 16.48 4.13 21.53
N PRO A 2 16.35 3.72 20.26
CA PRO A 2 15.47 4.41 19.30
C PRO A 2 14.01 4.25 19.69
N LEU A 3 13.19 5.27 19.42
CA LEU A 3 11.74 5.29 19.69
C LEU A 3 10.98 5.50 18.39
N LEU A 4 9.97 4.66 18.14
CA LEU A 4 9.02 4.81 17.04
C LEU A 4 7.63 5.09 17.61
N GLY A 5 7.14 6.33 17.43
CA GLY A 5 5.77 6.71 17.77
C GLY A 5 4.84 6.46 16.58
N LEU A 6 3.83 5.61 16.76
CA LEU A 6 2.81 5.35 15.74
C LEU A 6 1.53 6.14 16.04
N PRO A 7 0.75 6.54 15.02
CA PRO A 7 -0.55 7.18 15.22
C PRO A 7 -1.53 6.21 15.89
N GLY A 8 -2.50 6.73 16.65
CA GLY A 8 -3.52 5.89 17.31
C GLY A 8 -4.54 5.27 16.35
N ASN A 9 -4.59 5.75 15.11
CA ASN A 9 -5.45 5.19 14.06
C ASN A 9 -4.82 3.89 13.50
N PRO A 10 -5.54 2.76 13.45
CA PRO A 10 -4.93 1.47 13.15
C PRO A 10 -4.45 1.33 11.70
N VAL A 11 -5.17 1.89 10.72
CA VAL A 11 -4.72 1.87 9.32
C VAL A 11 -3.45 2.69 9.17
N ALA A 12 -3.42 3.89 9.74
CA ALA A 12 -2.24 4.74 9.73
C ALA A 12 -1.06 4.08 10.46
N ALA A 13 -1.31 3.43 11.61
CA ALA A 13 -0.27 2.73 12.37
C ALA A 13 0.34 1.57 11.57
N MET A 14 -0.49 0.80 10.86
CA MET A 14 -0.03 -0.27 9.97
C MET A 14 0.84 0.30 8.84
N ILE A 15 0.33 1.29 8.09
CA ILE A 15 1.07 1.91 6.98
C ILE A 15 2.39 2.53 7.48
N SER A 16 2.38 3.24 8.62
CA SER A 16 3.61 3.79 9.21
C SER A 16 4.59 2.69 9.65
N THR A 17 4.10 1.56 10.14
CA THR A 17 4.95 0.41 10.47
C THR A 17 5.58 -0.16 9.22
N GLU A 18 4.83 -0.30 8.13
CA GLU A 18 5.36 -0.83 6.86
C GLU A 18 6.39 0.09 6.22
N LEU A 19 6.13 1.39 6.17
CA LEU A 19 6.98 2.36 5.49
C LEU A 19 8.22 2.78 6.31
N PHE A 20 8.14 2.75 7.64
CA PHE A 20 9.20 3.28 8.51
C PHE A 20 9.67 2.28 9.56
N GLY A 21 8.75 1.56 10.21
CA GLY A 21 9.08 0.63 11.30
C GLY A 21 9.85 -0.60 10.83
N ARG A 22 9.30 -1.36 9.88
CA ARG A 22 9.91 -2.54 9.27
C ARG A 22 11.30 -2.23 8.71
N PRO A 23 11.51 -1.21 7.85
CA PRO A 23 12.84 -0.93 7.31
C PRO A 23 13.84 -0.50 8.39
N ALA A 24 13.41 0.26 9.41
CA ALA A 24 14.28 0.61 10.54
C ALA A 24 14.74 -0.63 11.32
N LEU A 25 13.82 -1.56 11.62
CA LEU A 25 14.13 -2.80 12.34
C LEU A 25 15.09 -3.69 11.52
N LEU A 26 14.83 -3.89 10.23
CA LEU A 26 15.69 -4.68 9.35
C LEU A 26 17.09 -4.09 9.24
N LYS A 27 17.18 -2.76 9.07
CA LYS A 27 18.47 -2.06 9.06
C LYS A 27 19.24 -2.24 10.37
N MET A 28 18.56 -2.15 11.51
CA MET A 28 19.18 -2.37 12.83
C MET A 28 19.65 -3.83 13.04
N GLN A 29 19.03 -4.79 12.36
CA GLN A 29 19.45 -6.20 12.35
C GLN A 29 20.60 -6.49 11.37
N GLY A 30 21.08 -5.48 10.62
CA GLY A 30 22.15 -5.65 9.64
C GLY A 30 21.70 -6.23 8.30
N VAL A 31 20.40 -6.25 8.01
CA VAL A 31 19.88 -6.68 6.71
C VAL A 31 20.24 -5.63 5.65
N ALA A 32 20.94 -6.07 4.60
CA ALA A 32 21.43 -5.19 3.53
C ALA A 32 20.29 -4.66 2.63
N ASP A 33 19.38 -5.54 2.22
CA ASP A 33 18.17 -5.17 1.47
C ASP A 33 16.94 -5.26 2.36
N TRP A 34 16.47 -4.09 2.78
CA TRP A 34 15.31 -3.92 3.64
C TRP A 34 14.08 -3.40 2.86
N SER A 35 14.18 -3.30 1.53
CA SER A 35 13.07 -2.91 0.68
C SER A 35 11.92 -3.92 0.78
N ARG A 36 10.69 -3.46 0.54
CA ARG A 36 9.56 -4.35 0.30
C ARG A 36 9.54 -4.66 -1.19
N PRO A 37 9.21 -5.90 -1.61
CA PRO A 37 8.91 -6.18 -3.00
C PRO A 37 7.78 -5.28 -3.51
N MET A 38 7.95 -4.75 -4.71
CA MET A 38 6.98 -3.88 -5.38
C MET A 38 6.69 -4.44 -6.76
N VAL A 39 5.45 -4.27 -7.21
CA VAL A 39 4.99 -4.69 -8.54
C VAL A 39 4.27 -3.53 -9.22
N GLN A 40 4.26 -3.54 -10.56
CA GLN A 40 3.32 -2.73 -11.32
C GLN A 40 2.01 -3.48 -11.45
N ALA A 41 0.90 -2.81 -11.17
CA ALA A 41 -0.43 -3.39 -11.28
C ALA A 41 -1.42 -2.43 -11.93
N ARG A 42 -2.35 -3.00 -12.68
CA ARG A 42 -3.41 -2.25 -13.34
C ARG A 42 -4.62 -2.09 -12.42
N LEU A 43 -5.09 -0.85 -12.22
CA LEU A 43 -6.30 -0.59 -11.43
C LEU A 43 -7.54 -1.19 -12.12
N THR A 44 -8.34 -1.95 -11.38
CA THR A 44 -9.61 -2.51 -11.89
C THR A 44 -10.77 -1.54 -11.85
N GLN A 45 -10.63 -0.45 -11.09
CA GLN A 45 -11.63 0.60 -10.91
C GLN A 45 -10.95 1.97 -10.79
N PRO A 46 -11.64 3.08 -11.13
CA PRO A 46 -11.04 4.40 -11.07
C PRO A 46 -10.82 4.87 -9.61
N ILE A 47 -9.84 5.73 -9.43
CA ILE A 47 -9.70 6.57 -8.23
C ILE A 47 -10.25 7.95 -8.60
N ALA A 48 -11.48 8.20 -8.17
CA ALA A 48 -12.27 9.32 -8.68
C ALA A 48 -11.74 10.70 -8.27
N ARG A 49 -11.29 10.84 -7.02
CA ARG A 49 -10.73 12.09 -6.47
C ARG A 49 -9.76 11.78 -5.35
N LYS A 50 -8.69 12.57 -5.27
CA LYS A 50 -7.74 12.58 -4.15
C LYS A 50 -7.33 14.02 -3.83
N ASP A 51 -6.68 14.24 -2.70
CA ASP A 51 -6.07 15.52 -2.34
C ASP A 51 -4.60 15.61 -2.80
N GLY A 52 -3.88 16.69 -2.52
CA GLY A 52 -2.47 16.85 -2.90
C GLY A 52 -1.46 15.97 -2.14
N ARG A 53 -1.91 14.88 -1.48
CA ARG A 53 -1.04 13.98 -0.71
C ARG A 53 -0.84 12.66 -1.42
N ARG A 54 0.30 12.03 -1.17
CA ARG A 54 0.51 10.61 -1.52
C ARG A 54 -0.48 9.74 -0.77
N HIS A 55 -1.22 8.90 -1.46
CA HIS A 55 -2.10 7.92 -0.82
C HIS A 55 -1.50 6.52 -0.92
N TYR A 56 -1.67 5.75 0.15
CA TYR A 56 -1.37 4.32 0.19
C TYR A 56 -2.69 3.59 0.33
N LEU A 57 -3.29 3.23 -0.80
CA LEU A 57 -4.61 2.62 -0.85
C LEU A 57 -4.49 1.11 -0.71
N ARG A 58 -5.35 0.50 0.11
CA ARG A 58 -5.36 -0.95 0.32
C ARG A 58 -5.99 -1.62 -0.88
N VAL A 59 -5.26 -2.58 -1.44
CA VAL A 59 -5.69 -3.34 -2.62
C VAL A 59 -5.56 -4.84 -2.37
N ARG A 60 -6.44 -5.57 -3.05
CA ARG A 60 -6.25 -6.97 -3.38
C ARG A 60 -5.63 -7.04 -4.77
N LEU A 61 -4.41 -7.54 -4.82
CA LEU A 61 -3.70 -7.95 -6.02
C LEU A 61 -4.16 -9.33 -6.45
N ARG A 62 -4.34 -9.48 -7.76
CA ARG A 62 -4.54 -10.73 -8.45
C ARG A 62 -3.55 -10.83 -9.61
N GLU A 63 -2.86 -11.97 -9.71
CA GLU A 63 -2.04 -12.27 -10.87
C GLU A 63 -2.91 -12.76 -12.04
N THR A 64 -2.60 -12.30 -13.24
CA THR A 64 -3.27 -12.68 -14.49
C THR A 64 -2.23 -12.89 -15.59
N ASP A 65 -2.63 -13.49 -16.71
CA ASP A 65 -1.75 -13.65 -17.87
C ASP A 65 -1.21 -12.32 -18.44
N ALA A 66 -1.89 -11.21 -18.14
CA ALA A 66 -1.51 -9.86 -18.56
C ALA A 66 -0.71 -9.08 -17.49
N GLY A 67 -0.37 -9.72 -16.37
CA GLY A 67 0.27 -9.09 -15.21
C GLY A 67 -0.66 -8.93 -14.01
N TYR A 68 -0.29 -8.06 -13.06
CA TYR A 68 -1.07 -7.85 -11.84
C TYR A 68 -2.25 -6.90 -12.04
N GLU A 69 -3.39 -7.24 -11.46
CA GLU A 69 -4.53 -6.34 -11.31
C GLU A 69 -4.73 -5.95 -9.85
N ALA A 70 -4.97 -4.67 -9.59
CA ALA A 70 -5.16 -4.10 -8.27
C ALA A 70 -6.63 -3.65 -8.09
N THR A 71 -7.33 -4.27 -7.15
CA THR A 71 -8.69 -3.91 -6.77
C THR A 71 -8.72 -3.35 -5.36
N LEU A 72 -9.22 -2.12 -5.17
CA LEU A 72 -9.39 -1.56 -3.81
C LEU A 72 -10.24 -2.49 -2.93
N THR A 73 -9.89 -2.60 -1.66
CA THR A 73 -10.60 -3.43 -0.67
C THR A 73 -11.94 -2.82 -0.20
N GLY A 74 -12.62 -2.06 -1.06
CA GLY A 74 -13.78 -1.24 -0.71
C GLY A 74 -13.39 0.08 -0.04
N ASP A 75 -14.16 0.47 0.98
CA ASP A 75 -14.00 1.76 1.66
C ASP A 75 -12.59 1.93 2.25
N GLN A 76 -12.00 3.09 1.96
CA GLN A 76 -10.65 3.47 2.33
C GLN A 76 -10.59 4.35 3.59
N GLY A 77 -11.68 4.46 4.35
CA GLY A 77 -11.66 5.09 5.67
C GLY A 77 -10.52 4.59 6.57
N SER A 78 -9.87 5.52 7.28
CA SER A 78 -8.72 5.22 8.13
C SER A 78 -9.08 4.38 9.37
N GLY A 79 -10.35 4.33 9.78
CA GLY A 79 -10.82 3.48 10.89
C GLY A 79 -11.14 2.03 10.51
N ILE A 80 -11.09 1.68 9.22
CA ILE A 80 -11.72 0.46 8.72
C ILE A 80 -10.72 -0.70 8.75
N LEU A 81 -10.69 -1.44 9.85
CA LEU A 81 -9.81 -2.61 10.01
C LEU A 81 -10.07 -3.71 8.98
N TYR A 82 -11.32 -3.91 8.57
CA TYR A 82 -11.69 -4.95 7.61
C TYR A 82 -10.95 -4.79 6.27
N SER A 83 -10.73 -3.55 5.83
CA SER A 83 -9.98 -3.23 4.62
C SER A 83 -8.52 -3.72 4.69
N LEU A 84 -7.91 -3.72 5.89
CA LEU A 84 -6.54 -4.22 6.10
C LEU A 84 -6.48 -5.73 5.96
N VAL A 85 -7.45 -6.45 6.53
CA VAL A 85 -7.51 -7.92 6.50
C VAL A 85 -7.63 -8.44 5.07
N GLN A 86 -8.32 -7.70 4.19
CA GLN A 86 -8.50 -8.08 2.80
C GLN A 86 -7.34 -7.69 1.88
N ALA A 87 -6.44 -6.83 2.34
CA ALA A 87 -5.36 -6.28 1.54
C ALA A 87 -4.16 -7.22 1.52
N ASN A 88 -3.61 -7.46 0.34
CA ASN A 88 -2.29 -8.06 0.16
C ASN A 88 -1.30 -7.05 -0.47
N GLY A 89 -1.73 -5.82 -0.76
CA GLY A 89 -0.85 -4.76 -1.23
C GLY A 89 -1.32 -3.35 -0.87
N LEU A 90 -0.39 -2.40 -0.98
CA LEU A 90 -0.64 -0.96 -0.88
C LEU A 90 -0.31 -0.28 -2.22
N ALA A 91 -1.34 0.16 -2.94
CA ALA A 91 -1.18 0.93 -4.15
C ALA A 91 -0.76 2.37 -3.80
N ILE A 92 0.32 2.82 -4.43
CA ILE A 92 0.89 4.15 -4.23
C ILE A 92 0.29 5.09 -5.26
N ILE A 93 -0.46 6.09 -4.79
CA ILE A 93 -1.04 7.12 -5.63
C ILE A 93 -0.24 8.41 -5.43
N PRO A 94 0.54 8.86 -6.43
CA PRO A 94 1.45 10.00 -6.30
C PRO A 94 0.71 11.30 -6.01
N GLU A 95 1.29 12.17 -5.18
CA GLU A 95 0.74 13.47 -4.80
C GLU A 95 0.29 14.35 -5.97
N GLU A 96 0.86 14.19 -7.18
CA GLU A 96 0.52 14.94 -8.39
C GLU A 96 -0.77 14.48 -9.08
N ALA A 97 -1.26 13.26 -8.79
CA ALA A 97 -2.43 12.70 -9.46
C ALA A 97 -3.74 13.19 -8.80
N ASP A 98 -4.59 13.94 -9.49
CA ASP A 98 -5.91 14.32 -8.92
C ASP A 98 -6.95 13.19 -8.99
N HIS A 99 -6.81 12.34 -10.00
CA HIS A 99 -7.63 11.15 -10.24
C HIS A 99 -6.82 10.14 -11.07
N LEU A 100 -7.24 8.87 -11.08
CA LEU A 100 -6.70 7.85 -11.97
C LEU A 100 -7.85 7.04 -12.59
N PRO A 101 -7.85 6.80 -13.91
CA PRO A 101 -8.86 5.96 -14.55
C PRO A 101 -8.67 4.48 -14.21
N ALA A 102 -9.73 3.68 -14.37
CA ALA A 102 -9.56 2.23 -14.45
C ALA A 102 -8.62 1.89 -15.61
N GLY A 103 -7.76 0.90 -15.43
CA GLY A 103 -6.72 0.56 -16.39
C GLY A 103 -5.40 1.32 -16.20
N ALA A 104 -5.34 2.33 -15.32
CA ALA A 104 -4.08 2.99 -15.01
C ALA A 104 -3.12 2.03 -14.29
N GLU A 105 -1.84 2.11 -14.63
CA GLU A 105 -0.77 1.40 -13.93
C GLU A 105 -0.37 2.17 -12.67
N VAL A 106 -0.21 1.44 -11.57
CA VAL A 106 0.25 1.95 -10.29
C VAL A 106 1.26 1.01 -9.67
N GLU A 107 2.19 1.58 -8.92
CA GLU A 107 3.14 0.82 -8.13
C GLU A 107 2.45 0.30 -6.85
N VAL A 108 2.66 -0.97 -6.52
CA VAL A 108 2.04 -1.62 -5.37
C VAL A 108 3.10 -2.29 -4.50
N ILE A 109 3.14 -1.90 -3.22
CA ILE A 109 3.95 -2.58 -2.20
C ILE A 109 3.27 -3.88 -1.81
N LEU A 110 3.98 -5.00 -1.86
CA LEU A 110 3.44 -6.30 -1.42
C LEU A 110 3.46 -6.43 0.11
N LEU A 111 2.29 -6.63 0.73
CA LEU A 111 2.15 -6.82 2.18
C LEU A 111 2.37 -8.28 2.59
N SER A 112 1.87 -9.21 1.77
CA SER A 112 2.05 -10.65 1.90
C SER A 112 2.38 -11.26 0.54
N TYR A 113 2.85 -12.51 0.52
CA TYR A 113 3.05 -13.24 -0.73
C TYR A 113 1.71 -13.36 -1.47
N VAL A 114 1.71 -13.01 -2.76
CA VAL A 114 0.63 -13.34 -3.69
C VAL A 114 0.91 -14.77 -4.13
N GLY A 115 -0.04 -15.67 -3.91
CA GLY A 115 0.01 -17.07 -4.33
C GLY A 115 -1.15 -17.39 -5.26
#